data_AF-A0A7V3U5H3-F1
#
_entry.id   AF-A0A7V3U5H3-F1
#
_cell.length_a   1.000
_cell.length_b   1.000
_cell.length_c   1.000
_cell.angle_alpha   90.00
_cell.angle_beta   90.00
_cell.angle_gamma   90.00
#
_symmetry.space_group_name_H-M   'P 1'
#
loop_
_entity.id
_entity.type
_entity.pdbx_description
1 polymer ?
#
loop_
_entity_poly.entity_id
_entity_poly.type
_entity_poly.pdbx_seq_one_letter_code
_entity_poly.pdbx_strand_id
1 'polypeptide(L)' 'GDDQAGCSVHLVTAELDGGPVLGQARVPVLPDDTPETLAARVLPMEHRLYPEVLRRFAAGDQTVVNLP' A
#
# COMPACT_ATOMS: atom_id res chain seq x y z
N GLY A 1 19.16 6.41 -0.17
CA GLY A 1 17.91 5.86 -0.71
C GLY A 1 16.78 6.80 -0.38
N ASP A 2 15.55 6.36 -0.56
CA ASP A 2 14.35 7.10 -0.17
C ASP A 2 14.16 7.07 1.36
N ASP A 3 13.38 8.01 1.90
CA ASP A 3 13.06 8.13 3.32
C ASP A 3 11.75 7.40 3.71
N GLN A 4 11.00 6.92 2.71
CA GLN A 4 9.72 6.25 2.86
C GLN A 4 9.61 5.07 1.88
N ALA A 5 8.97 4.00 2.34
CA ALA A 5 8.50 2.90 1.52
C ALA A 5 7.01 2.64 1.81
N GLY A 6 6.43 1.59 1.25
CA GLY A 6 5.04 1.24 1.53
C GLY A 6 4.45 0.27 0.52
N CYS A 7 3.12 0.22 0.48
CA CYS A 7 2.36 -0.61 -0.44
C CYS A 7 1.16 0.18 -0.99
N SER A 8 0.70 -0.21 -2.17
CA SER A 8 -0.49 0.33 -2.81
C SER A 8 -1.49 -0.78 -3.16
N VAL A 9 -2.76 -0.40 -3.26
CA VAL A 9 -3.80 -1.19 -3.92
C VAL A 9 -4.31 -0.35 -5.08
N HIS A 10 -4.30 -0.91 -6.29
CA HIS A 10 -4.76 -0.22 -7.50
C HIS A 10 -5.66 -1.14 -8.33
N LEU A 11 -6.42 -0.54 -9.24
CA LEU A 11 -7.17 -1.30 -10.24
C LEU A 11 -6.22 -1.93 -11.26
N VAL A 12 -6.55 -3.12 -11.74
CA VAL A 12 -5.77 -3.77 -12.80
C VAL A 12 -6.13 -3.13 -14.14
N THR A 13 -5.10 -2.70 -14.88
CA THR A 13 -5.22 -2.25 -16.27
C THR A 13 -4.27 -3.07 -17.15
N ALA A 14 -4.21 -2.79 -18.45
CA ALA A 14 -3.25 -3.43 -19.35
C ALA A 14 -1.81 -2.94 -19.12
N GLU A 15 -1.64 -1.79 -18.46
CA GLU A 15 -0.34 -1.27 -18.06
C GLU A 15 0.08 -1.90 -16.74
N LEU A 16 1.32 -2.40 -16.69
CA LEU A 16 1.90 -2.97 -15.48
C LEU A 16 1.90 -1.92 -14.37
N ASP A 17 1.21 -2.21 -13.27
CA ASP A 17 1.07 -1.34 -12.09
C ASP A 17 0.59 0.10 -12.42
N GLY A 18 -0.10 0.28 -13.55
CA GLY A 18 -0.49 1.59 -14.07
C GLY A 18 -1.93 2.01 -13.79
N GLY A 19 -2.68 1.23 -13.02
CA GLY A 19 -4.08 1.53 -12.75
C GLY A 19 -4.30 2.58 -11.65
N PRO A 20 -5.51 3.16 -11.57
CA PRO A 20 -5.87 4.10 -10.50
C PRO A 20 -5.66 3.50 -9.11
N VAL A 21 -4.97 4.24 -8.24
CA VAL A 21 -4.74 3.86 -6.85
C VAL A 21 -6.03 4.00 -6.04
N LEU A 22 -6.41 2.93 -5.34
CA LEU A 22 -7.53 2.86 -4.41
C LEU A 22 -7.09 2.95 -2.95
N GLY A 23 -5.83 2.66 -2.66
CA GLY A 23 -5.26 2.90 -1.35
C GLY A 23 -3.75 2.87 -1.32
N GLN A 24 -3.19 3.53 -0.32
CA GLN A 24 -1.76 3.62 -0.09
C GLN A 24 -1.46 3.56 1.42
N ALA A 25 -0.39 2.88 1.79
CA ALA A 25 0.18 2.90 3.13
C ALA A 25 1.66 3.28 3.02
N ARG A 26 2.21 3.92 4.06
CA ARG A 26 3.61 4.36 4.07
C ARG A 26 4.31 3.80 5.31
N VAL A 27 5.62 3.65 5.21
CA VAL A 27 6.45 3.28 6.35
C VAL A 27 7.77 4.01 6.23
N PRO A 28 8.38 4.47 7.33
CA PRO A 28 9.70 5.07 7.28
C PRO A 28 10.74 4.02 6.86
N VAL A 29 11.72 4.45 6.08
CA VAL A 29 12.98 3.74 5.89
C VAL A 29 13.94 4.21 6.98
N LEU A 30 14.39 3.30 7.83
CA LEU A 30 15.30 3.60 8.93
C LEU A 30 16.77 3.42 8.50
N PRO A 31 17.72 4.15 9.11
CA PRO A 31 19.14 4.10 8.71
C PRO A 31 19.76 2.71 8.68
N ASP A 32 19.31 1.81 9.57
CA ASP A 32 19.85 0.46 9.73
C ASP A 32 18.94 -0.63 9.13
N ASP A 33 17.97 -0.25 8.29
CA ASP A 33 17.11 -1.24 7.65
C ASP A 33 17.89 -2.13 6.68
N THR A 34 17.70 -3.44 6.83
CA THR A 34 17.89 -4.39 5.74
C THR A 34 16.60 -4.50 4.92
N PRO A 35 16.67 -5.03 3.67
CA PRO A 35 15.47 -5.31 2.88
C PRO A 35 14.43 -6.14 3.65
N GLU A 36 14.87 -7.12 4.45
CA GLU A 36 14.01 -7.98 5.25
C GLU A 36 13.31 -7.20 6.36
N THR A 37 14.03 -6.32 7.08
CA THR A 37 13.43 -5.50 8.14
C THR A 37 12.45 -4.46 7.61
N LEU A 38 12.72 -3.89 6.43
CA LEU A 38 11.81 -2.97 5.76
C LEU A 38 10.56 -3.71 5.27
N ALA A 39 10.72 -4.88 4.64
CA ALA A 39 9.61 -5.72 4.20
C ALA A 39 8.73 -6.18 5.38
N ALA A 40 9.34 -6.54 6.52
CA ALA A 40 8.62 -6.87 7.74
C ALA A 40 7.80 -5.70 8.29
N ARG A 41 8.20 -4.45 8.00
CA ARG A 41 7.42 -3.24 8.35
C ARG A 41 6.28 -2.99 7.36
N VAL A 42 6.48 -3.27 6.06
CA VAL A 42 5.47 -3.11 5.02
C VAL A 42 4.36 -4.16 5.12
N LEU A 43 4.69 -5.43 5.41
CA LEU A 43 3.73 -6.55 5.37
C LEU A 43 2.48 -6.34 6.27
N PRO A 44 2.59 -5.88 7.53
CA PRO A 44 1.41 -5.54 8.33
C PRO A 44 0.57 -4.41 7.72
N MET A 45 1.17 -3.49 6.96
CA MET A 45 0.41 -2.44 6.27
C MET A 45 -0.37 -3.00 5.09
N GLU A 46 0.17 -3.97 4.35
CA GLU A 46 -0.56 -4.69 3.30
C GLU A 46 -1.80 -5.40 3.87
N HIS A 47 -1.64 -6.12 4.98
CA HIS A 47 -2.72 -6.80 5.68
C HIS A 47 -3.82 -5.85 6.19
N ARG A 48 -3.51 -4.56 6.39
CA ARG A 48 -4.49 -3.54 6.78
C ARG A 48 -5.12 -2.86 5.57
N LEU A 49 -4.30 -2.51 4.59
CA LEU A 49 -4.70 -1.73 3.42
C LEU A 49 -5.64 -2.53 2.52
N TYR A 50 -5.27 -3.78 2.23
CA TYR A 50 -6.01 -4.58 1.25
C TYR A 50 -7.45 -4.87 1.68
N PRO A 51 -7.74 -5.34 2.91
CA PRO A 51 -9.12 -5.57 3.33
C PRO A 51 -9.97 -4.30 3.42
N GLU A 52 -9.39 -3.16 3.86
CA GLU A 52 -10.14 -1.89 3.94
C GLU A 52 -10.51 -1.37 2.55
N VAL A 53 -9.58 -1.42 1.59
CA VAL A 53 -9.88 -1.06 0.20
C VAL A 53 -10.92 -2.00 -0.40
N LEU A 54 -10.77 -3.32 -0.21
CA LEU A 54 -11.72 -4.31 -0.74
C LEU A 54 -13.13 -4.10 -0.18
N ARG A 55 -13.25 -3.82 1.12
CA ARG A 55 -14.52 -3.55 1.78
C ARG A 55 -15.23 -2.32 1.18
N ARG A 56 -14.50 -1.22 0.96
CA ARG A 56 -15.07 -0.01 0.33
C ARG A 56 -15.46 -0.26 -1.12
N PHE A 57 -14.56 -0.90 -1.88
CA PHE A 57 -14.81 -1.23 -3.27
C PHE A 57 -16.07 -2.09 -3.45
N ALA A 58 -16.24 -3.11 -2.61
CA ALA A 58 -17.44 -3.96 -2.61
C ALA A 58 -18.73 -3.21 -2.24
N ALA A 59 -18.63 -2.10 -1.51
CA ALA A 59 -19.73 -1.20 -1.20
C ALA A 59 -19.98 -0.11 -2.27
N GLY A 60 -19.23 -0.13 -3.38
CA GLY A 60 -19.27 0.91 -4.42
C GLY A 60 -18.55 2.20 -4.06
N ASP A 61 -17.77 2.22 -2.97
CA ASP A 61 -16.96 3.35 -2.55
C ASP A 61 -15.52 3.18 -3.05
N GLN A 62 -15.06 4.09 -3.89
CA GLN A 62 -13.70 4.12 -4.44
C GLN A 62 -12.86 5.27 -3.86
N THR A 63 -13.30 5.88 -2.75
CA THR A 63 -12.54 6.92 -2.06
C THR A 63 -11.22 6.35 -1.56
N VAL A 64 -10.12 7.02 -1.94
CA VAL A 64 -8.76 6.56 -1.64
C VAL A 64 -8.54 6.37 -0.14
N VAL A 65 -8.06 5.17 0.24
CA VAL A 65 -7.65 4.85 1.60
C VAL A 65 -6.20 5.24 1.81
N ASN A 66 -5.93 6.09 2.79
CA ASN A 66 -4.56 6.43 3.19
C ASN A 66 -4.31 5.90 4.59
N LEU A 67 -3.34 4.99 4.72
CA LEU A 67 -2.82 4.55 6.00
C LEU A 67 -1.49 5.26 6.30
N PRO A 68 -1.13 5.39 7.59
CA PRO A 68 0.20 5.85 7.99
C PRO A 68 1.30 5.08 7.27
#